data_AF-A0A930GZY8-F1
#
_entry.id   AF-A0A930GZY8-F1
#
_cell.length_a   1.000
_cell.length_b   1.000
_cell.length_c   1.000
_cell.angle_alpha   90.00
_cell.angle_beta   90.00
_cell.angle_gamma   90.00
#
_symmetry.space_group_name_H-M   'P 1'
#
loop_
_entity.id
_entity.type
_entity.pdbx_description
1 polymer ?
#
loop_
_entity_poly.entity_id
_entity_poly.type
_entity_poly.pdbx_seq_one_letter_code
_entity_poly.pdbx_strand_id
1 'polypeptide(L)'
;MSQNTFLLEEANRCLLCKNPRCSKHCPVNTSIPEVIALYKQGELKKAGEILFENNPLSAICALVCEHEKQCEGNCIRGIKSVPIPFYKMEEEISLKYLEELQFEKGAEDKERIAVIGGGPAGMTIALLLQRKGYKVTIFESRNQIGGVLR
;
A
#
# COMPACT_ATOMS: atom_id res chain seq x y z
N MET A 1 -14.84 -10.11 13.49
CA MET A 1 -13.74 -9.19 13.83
C MET A 1 -14.18 -7.79 13.43
N SER A 2 -14.29 -6.86 14.38
CA SER A 2 -14.89 -5.55 14.13
C SER A 2 -13.85 -4.55 13.61
N GLN A 3 -14.25 -3.70 12.67
CA GLN A 3 -13.47 -2.55 12.23
C GLN A 3 -13.29 -1.55 13.38
N ASN A 4 -12.24 -0.73 13.31
CA ASN A 4 -12.08 0.36 14.26
C ASN A 4 -13.20 1.39 14.06
N THR A 5 -14.06 1.56 15.08
CA THR A 5 -15.24 2.43 15.02
C THR A 5 -14.88 3.86 14.60
N PHE A 6 -13.77 4.40 15.09
CA PHE A 6 -13.30 5.74 14.73
C PHE A 6 -12.90 5.83 13.24
N LEU A 7 -12.19 4.83 12.72
CA LEU A 7 -11.78 4.82 11.32
C LEU A 7 -12.96 4.63 10.37
N LEU A 8 -13.98 3.88 10.79
CA LEU A 8 -15.23 3.77 10.03
C LEU A 8 -15.99 5.10 9.97
N GLU A 9 -16.00 5.88 11.06
CA GLU A 9 -16.56 7.25 11.05
C GLU A 9 -15.80 8.18 10.10
N GLU A 10 -14.46 8.12 10.08
CA GLU A 10 -13.64 8.86 9.12
C GLU A 10 -13.88 8.40 7.67
N ALA A 11 -14.00 7.10 7.43
CA ALA A 11 -14.35 6.54 6.13
C ALA A 11 -15.70 7.06 5.62
N ASN A 12 -16.69 7.16 6.52
CA ASN A 12 -18.02 7.67 6.20
C ASN A 12 -18.05 9.16 5.83
N ARG A 13 -17.05 9.93 6.24
CA ARG A 13 -16.86 11.33 5.82
C ARG A 13 -16.28 11.47 4.41
N CYS A 14 -15.75 10.39 3.82
CA CYS A 14 -15.20 10.43 2.47
C CYS A 14 -16.29 10.65 1.42
N LEU A 15 -16.03 11.57 0.50
CA LEU A 15 -16.96 11.94 -0.58
C LEU A 15 -16.98 10.96 -1.75
N LEU A 16 -16.11 9.93 -1.75
CA LEU A 16 -15.93 9.00 -2.87
C LEU A 16 -15.82 9.74 -4.22
N CYS A 17 -14.93 10.73 -4.27
CA CYS A 17 -14.83 11.68 -5.38
C CYS A 17 -14.64 10.96 -6.72
N LYS A 18 -15.46 11.28 -7.73
CA LYS A 18 -15.29 10.77 -9.11
C LYS A 18 -13.93 11.14 -9.72
N ASN A 19 -13.41 12.32 -9.40
CA ASN A 19 -12.08 12.79 -9.79
C ASN A 19 -11.19 12.97 -8.54
N PRO A 20 -10.67 11.88 -7.96
CA PRO A 20 -10.00 11.92 -6.66
C PRO A 20 -8.63 12.58 -6.75
N ARG A 21 -8.50 13.78 -6.18
CA ARG A 21 -7.19 14.46 -6.07
C ARG A 21 -6.22 13.68 -5.18
N CYS A 22 -6.71 12.99 -4.15
CA CYS A 22 -5.89 12.17 -3.27
C CYS A 22 -5.16 11.05 -4.05
N SER A 23 -5.84 10.37 -4.97
CA SER A 23 -5.21 9.36 -5.85
C SER A 23 -4.22 10.01 -6.82
N LYS A 24 -4.60 11.11 -7.48
CA LYS A 24 -3.74 11.80 -8.45
C LYS A 24 -2.42 12.33 -7.85
N HIS A 25 -2.42 12.67 -6.56
CA HIS A 25 -1.23 13.15 -5.85
C HIS A 25 -0.55 12.06 -5.01
N CYS A 26 -1.03 10.81 -5.10
CA CYS A 26 -0.30 9.65 -4.62
C CYS A 26 0.73 9.27 -5.70
N PRO A 27 2.04 9.17 -5.39
CA PRO A 27 3.06 8.82 -6.40
C PRO A 27 2.83 7.48 -7.09
N VAL A 28 2.17 6.52 -6.41
CA VAL A 28 1.80 5.20 -6.94
C VAL A 28 0.33 5.12 -7.35
N ASN A 29 -0.36 6.26 -7.43
CA ASN A 29 -1.74 6.38 -7.90
C ASN A 29 -2.74 5.41 -7.25
N THR A 30 -2.62 5.18 -5.93
CA THR A 30 -3.52 4.28 -5.18
C THR A 30 -5.00 4.67 -5.39
N SER A 31 -5.85 3.67 -5.63
CA SER A 31 -7.31 3.81 -5.79
C SER A 31 -8.03 4.10 -4.46
N ILE A 32 -7.66 5.20 -3.80
CA ILE A 32 -8.13 5.59 -2.45
C ILE A 32 -9.67 5.54 -2.29
N PRO A 33 -10.49 6.10 -3.21
CA PRO A 33 -11.95 6.02 -3.05
C PRO A 33 -12.49 4.59 -3.08
N GLU A 34 -11.92 3.73 -3.91
CA GLU A 34 -12.31 2.32 -4.02
C GLU A 34 -11.97 1.56 -2.74
N VAL A 35 -10.75 1.74 -2.24
CA VAL A 35 -10.30 1.15 -0.98
C VAL A 35 -11.17 1.60 0.19
N ILE A 36 -11.52 2.90 0.27
CA ILE A 36 -12.43 3.42 1.30
C ILE A 36 -13.84 2.85 1.12
N ALA A 37 -14.34 2.67 -0.11
CA ALA A 37 -15.65 2.07 -0.33
C ALA A 37 -15.72 0.62 0.17
N LEU A 38 -14.67 -0.18 -0.09
CA LEU A 38 -14.54 -1.54 0.43
C LEU A 38 -14.41 -1.54 1.95
N TYR A 39 -13.64 -0.60 2.51
CA TYR A 39 -13.55 -0.43 3.95
C TYR A 39 -14.94 -0.16 4.56
N LYS A 40 -15.76 0.73 3.98
CA LYS A 40 -17.13 0.97 4.46
C LYS A 40 -18.04 -0.27 4.39
N GLN A 41 -17.75 -1.22 3.50
CA GLN A 41 -18.51 -2.45 3.31
C GLN A 41 -18.01 -3.61 4.20
N GLY A 42 -16.95 -3.42 4.97
CA GLY A 42 -16.33 -4.51 5.73
C GLY A 42 -15.43 -5.42 4.90
N GLU A 43 -15.20 -5.12 3.62
CA GLU A 43 -14.44 -5.96 2.69
C GLU A 43 -12.92 -5.73 2.80
N LEU A 44 -12.37 -5.85 4.01
CA LEU A 44 -10.96 -5.55 4.30
C LEU A 44 -9.98 -6.39 3.48
N LYS A 45 -10.29 -7.66 3.23
CA LYS A 45 -9.43 -8.55 2.44
C LYS A 45 -9.28 -8.06 1.00
N LYS A 46 -10.37 -7.68 0.34
CA LYS A 46 -10.34 -7.14 -1.04
C LYS A 46 -9.64 -5.79 -1.07
N ALA A 47 -9.87 -4.95 -0.07
CA ALA A 47 -9.17 -3.67 0.07
C ALA A 47 -7.65 -3.87 0.20
N GLY A 48 -7.22 -4.85 1.00
CA GLY A 48 -5.82 -5.21 1.18
C GLY A 48 -5.17 -5.77 -0.07
N GLU A 49 -5.90 -6.59 -0.83
CA GLU A 49 -5.45 -7.11 -2.13
C GLU A 49 -5.19 -5.95 -3.11
N ILE A 50 -6.12 -5.00 -3.24
CA ILE A 50 -5.94 -3.82 -4.10
C ILE A 50 -4.70 -3.01 -3.69
N LEU A 51 -4.52 -2.78 -2.38
CA LEU A 51 -3.36 -2.04 -1.87
C LEU A 51 -2.05 -2.76 -2.16
N PHE A 52 -2.00 -4.06 -1.90
CA PHE A 52 -0.80 -4.88 -2.06
C PHE A 52 -0.41 -5.06 -3.53
N GLU A 53 -1.38 -5.30 -4.41
CA GLU A 53 -1.13 -5.40 -5.85
C GLU A 53 -0.65 -4.07 -6.45
N ASN A 54 -1.16 -2.94 -5.96
CA ASN A 54 -0.69 -1.62 -6.39
C ASN A 54 0.71 -1.30 -5.86
N ASN A 55 0.94 -1.58 -4.58
CA ASN A 55 2.22 -1.36 -3.91
C ASN A 55 2.44 -2.37 -2.78
N PRO A 56 3.36 -3.34 -2.93
CA PRO A 56 3.66 -4.32 -1.89
C PRO A 56 4.19 -3.73 -0.57
N LEU A 57 4.60 -2.46 -0.57
CA LEU A 57 5.04 -1.72 0.61
C LEU A 57 3.97 -0.78 1.16
N SER A 58 2.68 -0.99 0.83
CA SER A 58 1.58 -0.13 1.29
C SER A 58 1.54 0.05 2.81
N ALA A 59 1.79 -1.01 3.60
CA ALA A 59 1.90 -0.90 5.06
C ALA A 59 3.00 0.08 5.52
N ILE A 60 4.13 0.14 4.79
CA ILE A 60 5.21 1.09 5.07
C ILE A 60 4.82 2.49 4.62
N CYS A 61 4.24 2.64 3.43
CA CYS A 61 3.77 3.93 2.91
C CYS A 61 2.73 4.58 3.83
N ALA A 62 1.86 3.79 4.46
CA ALA A 62 0.92 4.26 5.45
C ALA A 62 1.59 4.95 6.65
N LEU A 63 2.83 4.56 6.98
CA LEU A 63 3.59 5.07 8.12
C LEU A 63 4.53 6.22 7.76
N VAL A 64 5.17 6.17 6.59
CA VAL A 64 6.34 7.04 6.28
C VAL A 64 6.10 8.04 5.15
N CYS A 65 5.02 7.91 4.37
CA CYS A 65 4.74 8.89 3.33
C CYS A 65 4.50 10.28 3.95
N GLU A 66 4.87 11.31 3.20
CA GLU A 66 4.58 12.69 3.58
C GLU A 66 3.12 13.03 3.22
N HIS A 67 2.16 12.46 3.97
CA HIS A 67 0.73 12.47 3.63
C HIS A 67 0.17 13.89 3.43
N GLU A 68 0.64 14.85 4.23
CA GLU A 68 0.28 16.27 4.15
C GLU A 68 0.69 16.94 2.84
N LYS A 69 1.70 16.43 2.13
CA LYS A 69 2.07 16.91 0.79
C LYS A 69 1.49 16.05 -0.33
N GLN A 70 0.89 14.91 -0.01
CA GLN A 70 0.40 13.92 -0.94
C GLN A 70 -1.13 13.72 -0.80
N CYS A 71 -1.58 12.51 -0.50
CA CYS A 71 -2.99 12.12 -0.56
C CYS A 71 -3.88 12.93 0.40
N GLU A 72 -3.44 13.14 1.65
CA GLU A 72 -4.20 13.85 2.66
C GLU A 72 -4.26 15.36 2.36
N GLY A 73 -3.10 15.97 2.09
CA GLY A 73 -3.01 17.41 1.76
C GLY A 73 -3.78 17.81 0.51
N ASN A 74 -3.99 16.87 -0.41
CA ASN A 74 -4.74 17.10 -1.65
C ASN A 74 -6.19 16.57 -1.59
N CYS A 75 -6.68 16.13 -0.42
CA CYS A 75 -8.06 15.72 -0.26
C CYS A 75 -9.02 16.90 -0.52
N ILE A 76 -10.01 16.72 -1.40
CA ILE A 76 -10.98 17.78 -1.75
C ILE A 76 -11.74 18.29 -0.51
N ARG A 77 -12.01 17.41 0.47
CA ARG A 77 -12.66 17.78 1.74
C ARG A 77 -11.80 18.76 2.55
N GLY A 78 -10.48 18.63 2.46
CA GLY A 78 -9.48 19.49 3.12
C GLY A 78 -9.57 20.97 2.72
N ILE A 79 -10.25 21.31 1.62
CA ILE A 79 -10.40 22.70 1.15
C ILE A 79 -11.30 23.52 2.10
N LYS A 80 -12.34 22.90 2.68
CA LYS A 80 -13.34 23.58 3.53
C LYS A 80 -13.53 22.94 4.90
N SER A 81 -12.85 21.83 5.15
CA SER A 81 -12.97 21.05 6.38
C SER A 81 -11.69 20.24 6.58
N VAL A 82 -11.73 19.24 7.43
CA VAL A 82 -10.59 18.35 7.68
C VAL A 82 -10.41 17.38 6.50
N PRO A 83 -9.20 17.02 6.08
CA PRO A 83 -9.01 15.96 5.08
C PRO A 83 -9.42 14.58 5.65
N ILE A 84 -9.45 13.57 4.79
CA ILE A 84 -9.63 12.18 5.23
C ILE A 84 -8.23 11.59 5.49
N PRO A 85 -7.93 11.10 6.72
CA PRO A 85 -6.64 10.52 7.05
C PRO A 85 -6.55 9.08 6.52
N PHE A 86 -6.52 8.95 5.18
CA PHE A 86 -6.56 7.65 4.49
C PHE A 86 -5.47 6.69 4.96
N TYR A 87 -4.27 7.21 5.23
CA TYR A 87 -3.12 6.42 5.67
C TYR A 87 -3.39 5.60 6.93
N LYS A 88 -4.28 6.04 7.83
CA LYS A 88 -4.66 5.25 9.01
C LYS A 88 -5.50 4.02 8.65
N MET A 89 -6.35 4.14 7.63
CA MET A 89 -7.09 3.00 7.07
C MET A 89 -6.15 2.11 6.26
N GLU A 90 -5.25 2.70 5.47
CA GLU A 90 -4.20 1.98 4.73
C GLU A 90 -3.36 1.11 5.68
N GLU A 91 -2.91 1.68 6.80
CA GLU A 91 -2.15 0.96 7.84
C GLU A 91 -2.95 -0.25 8.37
N GLU A 92 -4.18 -0.04 8.83
CA GLU A 92 -5.03 -1.12 9.36
C GLU A 92 -5.26 -2.22 8.33
N ILE A 93 -5.62 -1.84 7.11
CA ILE A 93 -5.92 -2.78 6.02
C ILE A 93 -4.66 -3.58 5.66
N SER A 94 -3.54 -2.89 5.42
CA SER A 94 -2.32 -3.50 4.92
C SER A 94 -1.65 -4.39 5.97
N LEU A 95 -1.63 -3.99 7.25
CA LEU A 95 -1.08 -4.84 8.31
C LEU A 95 -1.89 -6.14 8.44
N LYS A 96 -3.22 -6.05 8.50
CA LYS A 96 -4.09 -7.23 8.55
C LYS A 96 -3.93 -8.12 7.31
N TYR A 97 -3.85 -7.51 6.14
CA TYR A 97 -3.67 -8.26 4.90
C TYR A 97 -2.35 -9.04 4.89
N LEU A 98 -1.26 -8.46 5.41
CA LEU A 98 0.04 -9.14 5.52
C LEU A 98 0.03 -10.31 6.51
N GLU A 99 -0.80 -10.28 7.56
CA GLU A 99 -0.96 -11.41 8.50
C GLU A 99 -1.61 -12.63 7.82
N GLU A 100 -2.52 -12.40 6.88
CA GLU A 100 -3.25 -13.45 6.15
C GLU A 100 -2.63 -13.81 4.79
N LEU A 101 -1.66 -13.02 4.32
CA LEU A 101 -1.09 -13.15 2.98
C LEU A 101 -0.38 -14.48 2.81
N GLN A 102 -0.84 -15.26 1.84
CA GLN A 102 -0.17 -16.45 1.37
C GLN A 102 0.49 -16.17 0.04
N PHE A 103 1.81 -16.33 -0.01
CA PHE A 103 2.55 -16.20 -1.26
C PHE A 103 2.37 -17.46 -2.09
N GLU A 104 1.75 -17.31 -3.26
CA GLU A 104 1.84 -18.34 -4.29
C GLU A 104 3.24 -18.30 -4.91
N LYS A 105 3.96 -19.40 -4.76
CA LYS A 105 5.28 -19.54 -5.38
C LYS A 105 5.08 -19.68 -6.90
N GLY A 106 5.48 -18.65 -7.64
CA GLY A 106 5.52 -18.72 -9.11
C GLY A 106 6.42 -19.87 -9.59
N ALA A 107 6.14 -20.37 -10.79
CA ALA A 107 7.01 -21.37 -11.42
C ALA A 107 8.44 -20.80 -11.55
N GLU A 108 9.45 -21.48 -11.02
CA GLU A 108 10.85 -21.04 -11.10
C GLU A 108 11.51 -21.58 -12.37
N ASP A 109 10.93 -21.30 -13.52
CA ASP A 109 11.36 -21.81 -14.82
C ASP A 109 12.08 -20.78 -15.69
N LYS A 110 12.08 -19.50 -15.30
CA LYS A 110 12.76 -18.41 -16.02
C LYS A 110 14.22 -18.18 -15.61
N GLU A 111 14.84 -17.21 -16.26
CA GLU A 111 16.22 -16.78 -16.04
C GLU A 111 16.46 -16.24 -14.62
N ARG A 112 17.75 -16.17 -14.26
CA ARG A 112 18.20 -15.61 -12.98
C ARG A 112 18.38 -14.10 -13.09
N ILE A 113 17.91 -13.37 -12.09
CA ILE A 113 18.04 -11.91 -12.00
C ILE A 113 18.76 -11.55 -10.70
N ALA A 114 19.80 -10.73 -10.82
CA ALA A 114 20.45 -10.10 -9.67
C ALA A 114 19.86 -8.71 -9.44
N VAL A 115 19.44 -8.44 -8.20
CA VAL A 115 19.01 -7.11 -7.74
C VAL A 115 20.09 -6.58 -6.79
N ILE A 116 20.67 -5.42 -7.09
CA ILE A 116 21.70 -4.80 -6.26
C ILE A 116 21.04 -3.78 -5.33
N GLY A 117 21.12 -4.02 -4.02
CA GLY A 117 20.50 -3.23 -2.95
C GLY A 117 19.18 -3.81 -2.45
N GLY A 118 19.09 -4.01 -1.14
CA GLY A 118 17.92 -4.54 -0.42
C GLY A 118 16.99 -3.45 0.13
N GLY A 119 17.01 -2.24 -0.43
CA GLY A 119 16.09 -1.15 -0.05
C GLY A 119 14.67 -1.33 -0.62
N PRO A 120 13.78 -0.34 -0.41
CA PRO A 120 12.38 -0.39 -0.86
C PRO A 120 12.26 -0.77 -2.34
N ALA A 121 12.99 -0.10 -3.22
CA ALA A 121 12.98 -0.38 -4.65
C ALA A 121 13.43 -1.81 -4.98
N GLY A 122 14.50 -2.29 -4.34
CA GLY A 122 15.04 -3.63 -4.56
C GLY A 122 14.11 -4.74 -4.08
N MET A 123 13.50 -4.57 -2.91
CA MET A 123 12.51 -5.52 -2.38
C MET A 123 11.26 -5.58 -3.26
N THR A 124 10.72 -4.42 -3.67
CA THR A 124 9.53 -4.37 -4.53
C THR A 124 9.79 -5.06 -5.86
N ILE A 125 10.89 -4.74 -6.56
CA ILE A 125 11.16 -5.36 -7.86
C ILE A 125 11.44 -6.86 -7.74
N ALA A 126 12.11 -7.29 -6.66
CA ALA A 126 12.37 -8.70 -6.42
C ALA A 126 11.07 -9.50 -6.25
N LEU A 127 10.11 -8.97 -5.47
CA LEU A 127 8.81 -9.60 -5.30
C LEU A 127 8.04 -9.68 -6.63
N LEU A 128 7.98 -8.58 -7.38
CA LEU A 128 7.26 -8.55 -8.67
C LEU A 128 7.85 -9.52 -9.70
N LEU A 129 9.18 -9.64 -9.75
CA LEU A 129 9.87 -10.58 -10.64
C LEU A 129 9.67 -12.04 -10.19
N GLN A 130 9.71 -12.30 -8.88
CA GLN A 130 9.43 -13.64 -8.34
C GLN A 130 8.01 -14.10 -8.70
N ARG A 131 7.00 -13.23 -8.56
CA ARG A 131 5.62 -13.53 -8.97
C ARG A 131 5.49 -13.81 -10.48
N LYS A 132 6.41 -13.28 -11.29
CA LYS A 132 6.51 -13.55 -12.72
C LYS A 132 7.31 -14.82 -13.06
N GLY A 133 7.82 -15.54 -12.07
CA GLY A 133 8.54 -16.81 -12.24
C GLY A 133 10.06 -16.70 -12.39
N TYR A 134 10.63 -15.50 -12.19
CA TYR A 134 12.09 -15.32 -12.25
C TYR A 134 12.78 -15.78 -10.96
N LYS A 135 14.00 -16.29 -11.11
CA LYS A 135 14.87 -16.64 -9.99
C LYS A 135 15.64 -15.41 -9.53
N VAL A 136 15.14 -14.70 -8.54
CA VAL A 136 15.71 -13.44 -8.08
C VAL A 136 16.67 -13.66 -6.91
N THR A 137 17.84 -13.01 -6.96
CA THR A 137 18.77 -12.92 -5.82
C THR A 137 19.05 -11.45 -5.54
N ILE A 138 18.80 -11.02 -4.30
CA ILE A 138 19.14 -9.67 -3.82
C ILE A 138 20.56 -9.70 -3.23
N PHE A 139 21.41 -8.79 -3.70
CA PHE A 139 22.73 -8.55 -3.14
C PHE A 139 22.69 -7.26 -2.33
N GLU A 140 22.87 -7.36 -1.01
CA GLU A 140 22.93 -6.22 -0.10
C GLU A 140 24.32 -6.15 0.54
N SER A 141 24.88 -4.94 0.59
CA SER A 141 26.17 -4.65 1.21
C SER A 141 26.15 -4.75 2.73
N ARG A 142 24.99 -4.49 3.35
CA ARG A 142 24.76 -4.52 4.79
C ARG A 142 24.34 -5.91 5.25
N ASN A 143 24.39 -6.13 6.57
CA ASN A 143 24.01 -7.41 7.18
C ASN A 143 22.51 -7.72 7.12
N GLN A 144 21.67 -6.75 6.73
CA GLN A 144 20.21 -6.89 6.64
C GLN A 144 19.65 -6.03 5.50
N ILE A 145 18.56 -6.50 4.91
CA ILE A 145 17.74 -5.74 3.95
C ILE A 145 16.92 -4.64 4.67
N GLY A 146 16.30 -3.75 3.90
CA GLY A 146 15.46 -2.65 4.36
C GLY A 146 15.95 -1.27 3.90
N GLY A 147 17.24 -1.13 3.58
CA GLY A 147 17.82 0.14 3.16
C GLY A 147 17.67 1.20 4.25
N VAL A 148 17.05 2.34 3.91
CA VAL A 148 16.79 3.46 4.84
C VAL A 148 15.63 3.18 5.80
N LEU A 149 14.79 2.17 5.52
CA LEU A 149 13.65 1.82 6.38
C LEU A 149 14.05 1.11 7.69
N ARG A 150 15.34 0.80 7.86
CA ARG A 150 15.89 0.10 9.01
C ARG A 150 16.48 1.08 10.02
#